data_AF-A0A916YP54-F1
#
_entry.id   AF-A0A916YP54-F1
#
_cell.length_a   1.000
_cell.length_b   1.000
_cell.length_c   1.000
_cell.angle_alpha   90.00
_cell.angle_beta   90.00
_cell.angle_gamma   90.00
#
_symmetry.space_group_name_H-M   'P 1'
#
loop_
_entity.id
_entity.type
_entity.pdbx_description
1 polymer ?
#
loop_
_entity_poly.entity_id
_entity_poly.type
_entity_poly.pdbx_seq_one_letter_code
_entity_poly.pdbx_strand_id
1 'polypeptide(L)'
;MRGGIALARPARDIAVHDAVIAIDGDKPIFECREIRANCALFDGEAPDWVASGLCGIHAVMREVEEAMRARLRDVTLADLAGSVGRKAPQ
;
A
#
# COMPACT_ATOMS: atom_id res chain seq x y z
N MET A 1 -16.96 24.73 26.89
CA MET A 1 -17.05 23.71 25.81
C MET A 1 -16.04 22.62 26.13
N ARG A 2 -16.45 21.35 26.19
CA ARG A 2 -15.49 20.24 26.20
C ARG A 2 -15.10 19.97 24.75
N GLY A 3 -13.88 20.33 24.37
CA GLY A 3 -13.35 20.02 23.04
C GLY A 3 -13.09 18.52 22.87
N GLY A 4 -12.95 18.08 21.62
CA GLY A 4 -12.64 16.69 21.30
C GLY A 4 -12.76 16.40 19.80
N ILE A 5 -12.25 15.25 19.39
CA ILE A 5 -12.38 14.73 18.02
C ILE A 5 -13.29 13.50 18.08
N ALA A 6 -14.17 13.36 17.08
CA ALA A 6 -15.00 12.19 16.88
C ALA A 6 -14.85 11.68 15.44
N LEU A 7 -15.20 10.41 15.21
CA LEU A 7 -15.26 9.86 13.86
C LEU A 7 -16.37 10.57 13.07
N ALA A 8 -16.05 10.99 11.84
CA ALA A 8 -17.02 11.65 10.97
C ALA A 8 -18.11 10.71 10.42
N ARG A 9 -17.88 9.39 10.51
CA ARG A 9 -18.80 8.33 10.08
C ARG A 9 -18.64 7.08 10.94
N PRO A 10 -19.58 6.12 10.91
CA PRO A 10 -19.47 4.89 11.71
C PRO A 10 -18.17 4.13 11.46
N ALA A 11 -17.55 3.57 12.51
CA ALA A 11 -16.27 2.87 12.43
C ALA A 11 -16.28 1.64 11.48
N ARG A 12 -17.45 1.01 11.30
CA ARG A 12 -17.66 -0.09 10.35
C ARG A 12 -17.61 0.34 8.88
N ASP A 13 -17.72 1.64 8.61
CA ASP A 13 -17.68 2.18 7.25
C ASP A 13 -16.27 2.69 6.91
N ILE A 14 -15.33 2.69 7.87
CA ILE A 14 -13.96 3.20 7.68
C ILE A 14 -13.01 2.01 7.54
N ALA A 15 -12.48 1.81 6.34
CA ALA A 15 -11.47 0.79 6.09
C ALA A 15 -10.12 1.22 6.68
N VAL A 16 -9.28 0.25 7.05
CA VAL A 16 -7.90 0.52 7.45
C VAL A 16 -7.13 1.18 6.31
N HIS A 17 -7.43 0.79 5.07
CA HIS A 17 -6.92 1.45 3.87
C HIS A 17 -7.15 2.97 3.87
N ASP A 18 -8.33 3.44 4.30
CA ASP A 18 -8.65 4.88 4.33
C ASP A 18 -7.71 5.64 5.28
N ALA A 19 -7.37 5.04 6.42
CA ALA A 19 -6.44 5.62 7.37
C ALA A 19 -5.01 5.67 6.80
N VAL A 20 -4.57 4.60 6.14
CA VAL A 20 -3.24 4.55 5.49
C VAL A 20 -3.12 5.64 4.43
N ILE A 21 -4.11 5.78 3.55
CA ILE A 21 -4.10 6.83 2.51
C ILE A 21 -4.15 8.23 3.12
N ALA A 22 -4.93 8.43 4.18
CA ALA A 22 -5.01 9.73 4.84
C ALA A 22 -3.70 10.17 5.52
N ILE A 23 -2.89 9.21 5.99
CA ILE A 23 -1.62 9.47 6.69
C ILE A 23 -0.44 9.51 5.71
N ASP A 24 -0.27 8.46 4.92
CA ASP A 24 0.93 8.25 4.10
C ASP A 24 0.78 8.74 2.65
N GLY A 25 -0.47 8.93 2.20
CA GLY A 25 -0.83 9.20 0.81
C GLY A 25 -0.91 7.92 -0.03
N ASP A 26 -1.35 8.07 -1.28
CA ASP A 26 -1.42 6.97 -2.25
C ASP A 26 -0.06 6.72 -2.92
N LYS A 27 0.89 6.20 -2.14
CA LYS A 27 2.25 5.91 -2.61
C LYS A 27 2.39 4.42 -2.96
N PRO A 28 3.09 4.08 -4.06
CA PRO A 28 3.40 2.69 -4.35
C PRO A 28 4.35 2.13 -3.29
N ILE A 29 4.25 0.83 -3.00
CA ILE A 29 5.20 0.17 -2.08
C ILE A 29 6.56 -0.04 -2.73
N PHE A 30 6.62 0.03 -4.06
CA PHE A 30 7.82 -0.19 -4.85
C PHE A 30 7.84 0.70 -6.09
N GLU A 31 8.92 1.47 -6.22
CA GLU A 31 9.19 2.28 -7.40
C GLU A 31 10.23 1.58 -8.29
N CYS A 32 9.84 1.18 -9.50
CA CYS A 32 10.79 0.66 -10.48
C CYS A 32 11.80 1.75 -10.85
N ARG A 33 13.10 1.45 -10.77
CA ARG A 33 14.18 2.36 -11.17
C ARG A 33 14.72 2.06 -12.57
N GLU A 34 14.01 1.25 -13.34
CA GLU A 34 14.41 0.82 -14.69
C GLU A 34 15.85 0.29 -14.75
N ILE A 35 16.25 -0.48 -13.74
CA ILE A 35 17.63 -0.98 -13.60
C ILE A 35 18.08 -1.85 -14.78
N ARG A 36 17.13 -2.44 -15.52
CA ARG A 36 17.38 -3.17 -16.76
C ARG A 36 17.98 -2.20 -17.79
N ALA A 37 17.26 -1.13 -18.12
CA ALA A 37 17.70 -0.12 -19.08
C ALA A 37 18.93 0.68 -18.59
N ASN A 38 19.02 0.92 -17.27
CA ASN A 38 20.10 1.69 -16.65
C ASN A 38 21.31 0.81 -16.24
N CYS A 39 21.47 -0.38 -16.81
CA CYS A 39 22.58 -1.27 -16.44
C CYS A 39 23.92 -0.71 -16.95
N ALA A 40 24.88 -0.54 -16.03
CA ALA A 40 26.20 0.01 -16.35
C ALA A 40 27.00 -0.81 -17.38
N LEU A 41 26.67 -2.09 -17.57
CA LEU A 41 27.33 -2.95 -18.54
C LEU A 41 26.98 -2.61 -20.00
N PHE A 42 25.94 -1.82 -20.23
CA PHE A 42 25.53 -1.41 -21.58
C PHE A 42 26.22 -0.13 -22.05
N ASP A 43 27.01 0.54 -21.21
CA ASP A 43 27.74 1.77 -21.55
C ASP A 43 26.87 2.84 -22.24
N GLY A 44 25.60 2.95 -21.80
CA GLY A 44 24.62 3.88 -22.36
C GLY A 44 23.83 3.36 -23.56
N GLU A 45 24.18 2.21 -24.13
CA GLU A 45 23.52 1.60 -25.30
C GLU A 45 22.80 0.30 -24.92
N ALA A 46 21.72 0.41 -24.15
CA ALA A 46 20.90 -0.74 -23.79
C ALA A 46 20.15 -1.29 -25.02
N PRO A 47 20.25 -2.61 -25.31
CA PRO A 47 19.46 -3.21 -26.39
C PRO A 47 17.94 -3.13 -26.14
N ASP A 48 17.13 -3.03 -27.21
CA ASP A 48 15.67 -2.89 -27.11
C ASP A 48 14.97 -3.97 -26.27
N TRP A 49 15.47 -5.21 -26.32
CA TRP A 49 14.89 -6.32 -25.55
C TRP A 49 15.00 -6.12 -24.03
N VAL A 50 15.96 -5.30 -23.58
CA VAL A 50 16.20 -4.99 -22.17
C VAL A 50 15.09 -4.13 -21.59
N ALA A 51 14.52 -3.20 -22.36
CA ALA A 51 13.39 -2.38 -21.93
C ALA A 51 12.04 -2.97 -22.39
N SER A 52 12.05 -4.01 -23.21
CA SER A 52 10.83 -4.66 -23.68
C SER A 52 10.06 -5.34 -22.55
N GLY A 53 8.77 -5.04 -22.47
CA GLY A 53 7.83 -5.62 -21.50
C GLY A 53 8.06 -5.20 -20.05
N LEU A 54 7.13 -5.60 -19.20
CA LEU A 54 7.18 -5.29 -17.78
C LEU A 54 8.37 -5.99 -17.11
N CYS A 55 9.15 -5.26 -16.32
CA CYS A 55 10.17 -5.89 -15.48
C CYS A 55 9.53 -6.94 -14.57
N GLY A 56 10.06 -8.17 -14.56
CA GLY A 56 9.50 -9.25 -13.74
C GLY A 56 9.44 -8.91 -12.24
N ILE A 57 10.42 -8.16 -11.73
CA ILE A 57 10.40 -7.64 -10.35
C ILE A 57 9.21 -6.68 -10.17
N HIS A 58 9.04 -5.73 -11.09
CA HIS A 58 7.94 -4.77 -11.01
C HIS A 58 6.58 -5.44 -11.15
N ALA A 59 6.47 -6.50 -11.96
CA ALA A 59 5.25 -7.31 -12.07
C ALA A 59 4.87 -7.93 -10.72
N VAL A 60 5.81 -8.64 -10.09
CA VAL A 60 5.59 -9.24 -8.76
C VAL A 60 5.25 -8.18 -7.72
N MET A 61 5.95 -7.04 -7.71
CA MET A 61 5.70 -5.99 -6.73
C MET A 61 4.32 -5.34 -6.91
N ARG A 62 3.81 -5.24 -8.14
CA ARG A 62 2.42 -4.80 -8.39
C ARG A 62 1.39 -5.77 -7.85
N GLU A 63 1.59 -7.08 -8.05
CA GLU A 63 0.71 -8.12 -7.51
C GLU A 63 0.68 -8.09 -5.98
N VAL A 64 1.84 -7.93 -5.35
CA VAL A 64 1.96 -7.78 -3.88
C VAL A 64 1.22 -6.54 -3.40
N GLU A 65 1.40 -5.40 -4.07
CA GLU A 65 0.72 -4.16 -3.70
C GLU A 65 -0.80 -4.30 -3.78
N GLU A 66 -1.31 -4.93 -4.84
CA GLU A 66 -2.75 -5.17 -5.01
C GLU A 66 -3.30 -6.09 -3.92
N ALA A 67 -2.63 -7.19 -3.61
CA ALA A 67 -3.03 -8.11 -2.55
C ALA A 67 -3.02 -7.42 -1.16
N MET A 68 -2.01 -6.61 -0.89
CA MET A 68 -1.93 -5.82 0.34
C MET A 68 -3.09 -4.82 0.43
N ARG A 69 -3.34 -4.04 -0.64
CA ARG A 69 -4.42 -3.06 -0.69
C ARG A 69 -5.80 -3.70 -0.58
N ALA A 70 -5.99 -4.87 -1.18
CA ALA A 70 -7.22 -5.67 -0.99
C ALA A 70 -7.42 -5.98 0.49
N ARG A 71 -6.39 -6.52 1.16
CA ARG A 71 -6.49 -6.86 2.59
C ARG A 71 -6.79 -5.65 3.48
N LEU A 72 -6.19 -4.49 3.20
CA LEU A 72 -6.42 -3.27 3.97
C LEU A 72 -7.83 -2.69 3.76
N ARG A 73 -8.44 -2.93 2.59
CA ARG A 73 -9.83 -2.54 2.30
C ARG A 73 -10.84 -3.45 2.99
N ASP A 74 -10.49 -4.72 3.21
CA ASP A 74 -11.38 -5.72 3.85
C ASP A 74 -11.48 -5.61 5.38
N VAL A 75 -10.64 -4.80 6.02
CA VAL A 75 -10.64 -4.63 7.49
C VAL A 75 -11.11 -3.23 7.83
N THR A 76 -12.07 -3.12 8.74
CA THR A 76 -12.61 -1.84 9.22
C THR A 76 -12.03 -1.45 10.58
N LEU A 77 -12.20 -0.18 10.97
CA LEU A 77 -11.84 0.27 12.32
C LEU A 77 -12.69 -0.43 13.40
N ALA A 78 -13.93 -0.82 13.09
CA ALA A 78 -14.76 -1.59 14.01
C ALA A 78 -14.19 -3.01 14.25
N ASP A 79 -13.67 -3.67 13.22
CA ASP A 79 -13.05 -5.01 13.35
C ASP A 79 -11.80 -4.95 14.24
N LEU A 80 -10.97 -3.91 14.05
CA LEU A 80 -9.80 -3.67 14.88
C LEU A 80 -10.19 -3.38 16.33
N ALA A 81 -11.18 -2.51 16.56
CA ALA A 81 -11.66 -2.21 17.91
C ALA A 81 -12.16 -3.48 18.63
N GLY A 82 -12.91 -4.33 17.92
CA GLY A 82 -13.34 -5.63 18.46
C GLY A 82 -12.17 -6.56 18.78
N SER A 83 -11.12 -6.57 17.96
CA SER A 83 -9.90 -7.36 18.20
C SER A 83 -9.09 -6.89 19.41
N VAL A 84 -8.96 -5.57 19.57
CA VAL A 84 -8.26 -4.96 20.73
C VAL A 84 -9.05 -5.17 22.00
N GLY A 85 -10.38 -4.99 21.97
CA GLY A 85 -11.25 -5.19 23.14
C GLY A 85 -11.17 -6.61 23.73
N ARG A 86 -10.91 -7.63 22.91
CA ARG A 86 -10.66 -9.00 23.39
C ARG A 86 -9.35 -9.19 24.13
N LYS A 87 -8.37 -8.31 23.90
CA LYS A 87 -7.03 -8.37 24.50
C LYS A 87 -6.87 -7.43 25.69
N ALA A 88 -7.67 -6.37 25.76
CA ALA A 88 -7.57 -5.37 26.81
C ALA A 88 -8.17 -5.91 28.13
N PRO A 89 -7.52 -5.67 29.28
CA PRO A 89 -8.15 -5.89 30.58
C PRO A 89 -9.37 -4.97 30.74
N GLN A 90 -10.39 -5.47 31.45
CA GLN A 90 -11.64 -4.76 31.73
C GLN A 90 -11.45 -3.70 32.82
#